data_AF-A0A7K9Z558-F1
#
_entry.id   AF-A0A7K9Z558-F1
#
_cell.length_a   1.000
_cell.length_b   1.000
_cell.length_c   1.000
_cell.angle_alpha   90.00
_cell.angle_beta   90.00
_cell.angle_gamma   90.00
#
_symmetry.space_group_name_H-M   'P 1'
#
loop_
_entity.id
_entity.type
_entity.pdbx_description
1 polymer ?
#
loop_
_entity_poly.entity_id
_entity_poly.type
_entity_poly.pdbx_seq_one_letter_code
_entity_poly.pdbx_strand_id
1 'polypeptide(L)'
;LTKGNEIADQFTKTLTFNVQKAEQMHKLHHLSSKSLRKLCSITREQAWAIVKNCPSCAPLLPVPHFGVNPRGLLPNDLWQMDVTHIPQFGKLSYVHVTVDTFSHFAVATAM
;
A
#
# COMPACT_ATOMS: atom_id res chain seq x y z
N LEU A 1 33.48 -2.77 33.17
CA LEU A 1 32.39 -3.47 32.45
C LEU A 1 31.00 -3.05 32.92
N THR A 2 30.80 -2.75 34.22
CA THR A 2 29.49 -2.40 34.83
C THR A 2 28.91 -1.04 34.42
N LYS A 3 29.70 0.04 34.39
CA LYS A 3 29.20 1.39 34.03
C LYS A 3 28.63 1.51 32.61
N GLY A 4 29.22 0.79 31.64
CA GLY A 4 28.74 0.81 30.25
C GLY A 4 27.37 0.13 30.10
N ASN A 5 27.16 -0.96 30.84
CA ASN A 5 25.89 -1.69 30.85
C ASN A 5 24.78 -0.89 31.53
N GLU A 6 25.07 -0.19 32.64
CA GLU A 6 24.08 0.67 33.33
C GLU A 6 23.57 1.81 32.44
N ILE A 7 24.49 2.43 31.69
CA ILE A 7 24.14 3.50 30.74
C ILE A 7 23.28 2.93 29.60
N ALA A 8 23.70 1.80 29.02
CA ALA A 8 22.92 1.12 27.98
C ALA A 8 21.51 0.73 28.45
N ASP A 9 21.38 0.25 29.68
CA ASP A 9 20.09 -0.11 30.28
C ASP A 9 19.18 1.10 30.51
N GLN A 10 19.72 2.25 30.93
CA GLN A 10 18.93 3.47 31.10
C GLN A 10 18.35 3.97 29.77
N PHE A 11 19.14 3.95 28.69
CA PHE A 11 18.65 4.30 27.36
C PHE A 11 17.59 3.31 26.86
N THR A 12 17.80 2.02 27.10
CA THR A 12 16.87 0.96 26.66
C THR A 12 15.53 1.04 27.40
N LYS A 13 15.54 1.32 28.71
CA LYS A 13 14.32 1.53 29.53
C LYS A 13 13.49 2.71 29.04
N THR A 14 14.15 3.80 28.66
CA THR A 14 13.46 5.00 28.13
C THR A 14 12.77 4.70 26.80
N LEU A 15 13.45 3.97 25.91
CA LEU A 15 12.89 3.55 24.62
C LEU A 15 11.70 2.60 24.79
N THR A 16 11.80 1.61 25.68
CA THR A 16 10.70 0.66 25.95
C THR A 16 9.48 1.36 26.56
N PHE A 17 9.68 2.28 27.50
CA PHE A 17 8.59 3.09 28.08
C PHE A 17 7.85 3.92 27.03
N ASN A 18 8.59 4.54 26.10
CA ASN A 18 8.04 5.35 25.03
C ASN A 18 7.18 4.53 24.05
N VAL A 19 7.58 3.29 23.74
CA VAL A 19 6.80 2.37 22.89
C VAL A 19 5.50 1.95 23.59
N GLN A 20 5.56 1.57 24.86
CA GLN A 20 4.36 1.21 25.64
C GLN A 20 3.36 2.37 25.72
N LYS A 21 3.86 3.59 25.95
CA LYS A 21 3.04 4.81 25.92
C LYS A 21 2.38 5.00 24.55
N ALA A 22 3.12 4.81 23.46
CA ALA A 22 2.59 4.95 22.11
C ALA A 22 1.50 3.91 21.80
N GLU A 23 1.65 2.67 22.26
CA GLU A 23 0.64 1.62 22.14
C GLU A 23 -0.66 1.98 22.87
N GLN A 24 -0.56 2.48 24.11
CA GLN A 24 -1.73 2.92 24.88
C GLN A 24 -2.44 4.10 24.21
N MET A 25 -1.68 5.11 23.77
CA MET A 25 -2.22 6.28 23.05
C MET A 25 -2.91 5.87 21.74
N HIS A 26 -2.34 4.92 21.01
CA HIS A 26 -2.95 4.39 19.79
C HIS A 26 -4.21 3.58 20.08
N LYS A 27 -4.22 2.77 21.14
CA LYS A 27 -5.40 1.99 21.55
C LYS A 27 -6.59 2.87 21.95
N LEU A 28 -6.33 4.04 22.54
CA LEU A 28 -7.37 4.98 22.98
C LEU A 28 -7.89 5.88 21.85
N HIS A 29 -7.00 6.37 20.99
CA HIS A 29 -7.31 7.46 20.05
C HIS A 29 -7.05 7.13 18.57
N HIS A 30 -6.52 5.93 18.27
CA HIS A 30 -6.14 5.52 16.91
C HIS A 30 -5.26 6.54 16.17
N LEU A 31 -4.33 7.17 16.89
CA LEU A 31 -3.44 8.19 16.32
C LEU A 31 -2.60 7.63 15.16
N SER A 32 -2.37 8.47 14.15
CA SER A 32 -1.49 8.11 13.02
C SER A 32 -0.05 7.83 13.46
N SER A 33 0.67 7.02 12.68
CA SER A 33 2.08 6.70 12.94
C SER A 33 2.96 7.95 13.02
N LYS A 34 2.66 8.98 12.22
CA LYS A 34 3.37 10.27 12.23
C LYS A 34 3.14 11.01 13.55
N SER A 35 1.93 10.99 14.08
CA SER A 35 1.59 11.60 15.37
C SER A 35 2.27 10.88 16.53
N LEU A 36 2.22 9.54 16.54
CA LEU A 36 2.88 8.71 17.57
C LEU A 36 4.39 8.94 17.62
N ARG A 37 5.04 8.98 16.45
CA ARG A 37 6.48 9.28 16.34
C ARG A 37 6.83 10.63 16.98
N LYS A 38 6.04 11.68 16.72
CA LYS A 38 6.29 13.02 17.27
C LYS A 38 6.01 13.11 18.77
N LEU A 39 4.94 12.48 19.25
CA LEU A 39 4.48 12.60 20.64
C LEU A 39 5.23 11.70 21.62
N CYS A 40 5.67 10.52 21.16
CA CYS A 40 6.33 9.53 22.00
C CYS A 40 7.83 9.38 21.70
N SER A 41 8.37 10.17 20.77
CA SER A 41 9.80 10.13 20.39
C SER A 41 10.29 8.71 20.05
N ILE A 42 9.45 7.92 19.39
CA ILE A 42 9.76 6.56 18.92
C ILE A 42 10.25 6.57 17.47
N THR A 43 10.85 5.48 17.00
CA THR A 43 11.29 5.38 15.60
C THR A 43 10.11 5.28 14.64
N ARG A 44 10.35 5.55 13.36
CA ARG A 44 9.32 5.42 12.31
C ARG A 44 8.81 3.98 12.23
N GLU A 45 9.72 3.02 12.32
CA GLU A 45 9.46 1.59 12.22
C GLU A 45 8.60 1.11 13.39
N GLN A 46 8.91 1.56 14.61
CA GLN A 46 8.10 1.29 15.80
C GLN A 46 6.70 1.88 15.67
N ALA A 47 6.58 3.15 15.30
CA ALA A 47 5.27 3.80 15.13
C ALA A 47 4.43 3.14 14.04
N TRP A 48 5.06 2.68 12.96
CA TRP A 48 4.37 1.97 11.88
C TRP A 48 3.92 0.57 12.32
N ALA A 49 4.75 -0.16 13.07
CA ALA A 49 4.38 -1.46 13.62
C ALA A 49 3.15 -1.39 14.54
N ILE A 50 3.07 -0.37 15.40
CA ILE A 50 1.91 -0.16 16.30
C ILE A 50 0.61 -0.01 15.49
N VAL A 51 0.62 0.86 14.46
CA VAL A 51 -0.57 1.09 13.62
C VAL A 51 -0.91 -0.14 12.78
N LYS A 52 0.10 -0.83 12.23
CA LYS A 52 -0.09 -2.03 11.41
C LYS A 52 -0.68 -3.19 12.21
N ASN A 53 -0.28 -3.34 13.47
CA ASN A 53 -0.76 -4.40 14.35
C ASN A 53 -2.15 -4.11 14.94
N CYS A 54 -2.71 -2.91 14.73
CA CYS A 54 -4.04 -2.56 15.21
C CYS A 54 -5.13 -3.16 14.31
N PRO A 55 -6.02 -4.03 14.83
CA PRO A 55 -7.07 -4.67 14.02
C PRO A 55 -8.04 -3.69 13.36
N SER A 56 -8.31 -2.56 14.02
CA SER A 56 -9.22 -1.53 13.49
C SER A 56 -8.58 -0.67 12.41
N CYS A 57 -7.25 -0.47 12.47
CA CYS A 57 -6.54 0.39 11.53
C CYS A 57 -5.92 -0.39 10.36
N ALA A 58 -5.55 -1.65 10.55
CA ALA A 58 -4.91 -2.47 9.51
C ALA A 58 -5.71 -2.55 8.20
N PRO A 59 -7.05 -2.70 8.20
CA PRO A 59 -7.84 -2.70 6.96
C PRO A 59 -7.89 -1.34 6.24
N LEU A 60 -7.61 -0.25 6.95
CA LEU A 60 -7.60 1.11 6.40
C LEU A 60 -6.23 1.49 5.81
N LEU A 61 -5.22 0.63 6.00
CA LEU A 61 -3.90 0.86 5.42
C LEU A 61 -3.92 0.55 3.92
N PRO A 62 -3.15 1.29 3.11
CA PRO A 62 -3.02 1.01 1.69
C PRO A 62 -2.51 -0.42 1.51
N VAL A 63 -3.26 -1.22 0.76
CA VAL A 63 -2.88 -2.59 0.43
C VAL A 63 -1.83 -2.54 -0.68
N PRO A 64 -0.66 -3.17 -0.50
CA PRO A 64 0.28 -3.31 -1.60
C PRO A 64 -0.32 -4.17 -2.72
N HIS A 65 -0.28 -3.67 -3.94
CA HIS A 65 -0.67 -4.43 -5.13
C HIS A 65 0.53 -5.26 -5.60
N PHE A 66 0.39 -6.59 -5.57
CA PHE A 66 1.43 -7.52 -6.03
C PHE A 66 1.15 -8.12 -7.41
N GLY A 67 -0.07 -7.93 -7.93
CA GLY A 67 -0.46 -8.43 -9.24
C GLY A 67 -0.01 -7.49 -10.36
N VAL A 68 0.50 -8.07 -11.44
CA VAL A 68 0.70 -7.40 -12.73
C VAL A 68 -0.11 -8.13 -13.80
N ASN A 69 -0.63 -7.41 -14.78
CA ASN A 69 -1.30 -8.05 -15.91
C ASN A 69 -0.27 -8.79 -16.76
N PRO A 70 -0.46 -10.09 -17.04
CA PRO A 70 0.46 -10.84 -17.88
C PRO A 70 0.45 -10.27 -19.30
N ARG A 71 1.60 -10.42 -19.99
CA ARG A 71 1.82 -9.96 -21.36
C ARG A 71 2.41 -11.10 -22.19
N GLY A 72 2.08 -11.12 -23.47
CA GLY A 72 2.69 -12.03 -24.44
C GLY A 72 4.21 -11.83 -24.50
N LEU A 73 4.95 -12.87 -24.87
CA LEU A 73 6.40 -12.84 -24.99
C LEU A 73 6.84 -12.55 -26.43
N LEU A 74 5.98 -12.84 -27.40
CA LEU A 74 6.12 -12.58 -28.83
C LEU A 74 4.84 -11.90 -29.36
N PRO A 75 4.91 -11.27 -30.55
CA PRO A 75 3.73 -10.75 -31.20
C PRO A 75 2.70 -11.86 -31.43
N ASN A 76 1.42 -11.52 -31.28
CA ASN A 76 0.27 -12.41 -31.45
C ASN A 76 0.15 -13.55 -30.42
N ASP A 77 0.94 -13.54 -29.33
CA ASP A 77 0.88 -14.57 -28.28
C ASP A 77 -0.32 -14.40 -27.33
N LEU A 78 -0.61 -13.16 -26.94
CA LEU A 78 -1.64 -12.84 -25.96
C LEU A 78 -2.30 -11.51 -26.31
N TRP A 79 -3.63 -11.55 -26.44
CA TRP A 79 -4.46 -10.40 -26.72
C TRP A 79 -5.39 -10.12 -25.54
N GLN A 80 -5.61 -8.84 -25.26
CA GLN A 80 -6.64 -8.37 -24.34
C GLN A 80 -7.75 -7.71 -25.14
N MET A 81 -9.00 -8.05 -24.84
CA MET A 81 -10.17 -7.46 -25.48
C MET A 81 -11.08 -6.88 -24.40
N ASP A 82 -11.55 -5.65 -24.63
CA ASP A 82 -12.56 -5.01 -23.80
C ASP A 82 -13.49 -4.15 -24.68
N VAL A 83 -14.61 -3.72 -24.11
CA VAL A 83 -15.57 -2.83 -24.77
C VAL A 83 -15.62 -1.50 -24.03
N THR A 84 -15.42 -0.41 -24.76
CA THR A 84 -15.55 0.95 -24.22
C THR A 84 -16.76 1.65 -24.81
N HIS A 85 -17.45 2.45 -23.99
CA HIS A 85 -18.63 3.20 -24.42
C HIS A 85 -18.24 4.63 -24.82
N ILE A 86 -18.44 4.95 -26.11
CA ILE A 86 -18.16 6.24 -26.75
C ILE A 86 -19.50 6.85 -27.26
N PRO A 87 -20.17 7.70 -26.46
CA PRO A 87 -21.50 8.22 -26.77
C PRO A 87 -21.62 8.94 -28.13
N GLN A 88 -20.51 9.51 -28.64
CA GLN A 88 -20.46 10.24 -29.91
C GLN A 88 -20.83 9.38 -31.11
N PHE A 89 -20.73 8.06 -31.01
CA PHE A 89 -21.09 7.12 -32.08
C PHE A 89 -22.57 6.71 -32.05
N GLY A 90 -23.38 7.27 -31.13
CA GLY A 90 -24.82 7.05 -31.10
C GLY A 90 -25.17 5.57 -30.87
N LYS A 91 -25.83 4.94 -31.85
CA LYS A 91 -26.14 3.49 -31.77
C LYS A 91 -24.89 2.61 -31.78
N LEU A 92 -23.78 3.11 -32.34
CA LEU A 92 -22.51 2.40 -32.41
C LEU A 92 -21.58 2.75 -31.22
N SER A 93 -22.17 3.18 -30.09
CA SER A 93 -21.40 3.69 -28.95
C SER A 93 -20.57 2.61 -28.26
N TYR A 94 -20.85 1.33 -28.48
CA TYR A 94 -20.08 0.23 -27.90
C TYR A 94 -18.95 -0.15 -28.85
N VAL A 95 -17.74 0.31 -28.52
CA VAL A 95 -16.53 0.06 -29.31
C VAL A 95 -15.78 -1.11 -28.72
N HIS A 96 -15.68 -2.19 -29.50
CA HIS A 96 -14.86 -3.35 -29.18
C HIS A 96 -13.40 -3.02 -29.49
N VAL A 97 -12.51 -3.18 -28.50
CA VAL A 97 -11.08 -2.92 -28.64
C VAL A 97 -10.30 -4.18 -28.27
N THR A 98 -9.46 -4.65 -29.18
CA THR A 98 -8.56 -5.78 -28.96
C THR A 98 -7.12 -5.30 -29.12
N VAL A 99 -6.28 -5.55 -28.13
CA VAL A 99 -4.88 -5.12 -28.08
C VAL A 99 -3.97 -6.33 -27.89
N ASP A 100 -2.98 -6.47 -28.76
CA ASP A 100 -1.85 -7.38 -28.58
C ASP A 100 -1.02 -6.88 -27.40
N THR A 101 -0.89 -7.70 -26.36
CA THR A 101 -0.21 -7.31 -25.12
C THR A 101 1.31 -7.27 -25.24
N PHE A 102 1.92 -7.85 -26.28
CA PHE A 102 3.35 -7.75 -26.56
C PHE A 102 3.66 -6.49 -27.38
N SER A 103 3.06 -6.40 -28.57
CA SER A 103 3.36 -5.34 -29.56
C SER A 103 2.61 -4.03 -29.30
N HIS A 104 1.56 -4.06 -28.48
CA HIS A 104 0.59 -2.98 -28.28
C HIS A 104 -0.18 -2.60 -29.55
N PHE A 105 -0.19 -3.48 -30.56
CA PHE A 105 -1.03 -3.31 -31.73
C PHE A 105 -2.51 -3.39 -31.32
N ALA A 106 -3.32 -2.42 -31.75
CA ALA A 106 -4.72 -2.33 -31.35
C ALA A 106 -5.64 -2.33 -32.58
N VAL A 107 -6.76 -3.04 -32.45
CA VAL A 107 -7.87 -3.03 -33.41
C VAL A 107 -9.12 -2.57 -32.66
N ALA A 108 -9.84 -1.61 -33.23
CA ALA A 108 -11.09 -1.10 -32.68
C ALA A 108 -12.21 -1.22 -33.70
N THR A 109 -13.40 -1.64 -33.26
CA THR A 109 -14.59 -1.76 -34.12
C THR A 109 -15.80 -1.20 -33.38
N ALA A 110 -16.44 -0.20 -33.98
CA ALA A 110 -17.72 0.33 -33.51
C ALA A 110 -18.84 -0.55 -34.08
N MET A 111 -19.70 -1.06 -33.20
CA MET A 111 -20.81 -1.99 -33.55
C MET A 111 -22.17 -1.45 -33.12
#